data_AF-A0A6J4V2K7-F1
#
_entry.id   AF-A0A6J4V2K7-F1
#
_cell.length_a   1.000
_cell.length_b   1.000
_cell.length_c   1.000
_cell.angle_alpha   90.00
_cell.angle_beta   90.00
_cell.angle_gamma   90.00
#
_symmetry.space_group_name_H-M   'P 1'
#
loop_
_entity.id
_entity.type
_entity.pdbx_description
1 polymer ?
#
loop_
_entity_poly.entity_id
_entity_poly.type
_entity_poly.pdbx_seq_one_letter_code
_entity_poly.pdbx_strand_id
1 'polypeptide(L)'
;MSQTEPTEPATTRKHRSRTDRLVLAAIVVGGRLARLVPWPVWRLVTLVIALANMATPRRHVVLANVRHVRFGAPPPGPVAVWLGAQQIANHLRTVVGTLAASVKLPDGSRFEAVGFERLVPLLDKRGVVLVAPHGGPYTTLGIMGRVWLKEQGFTGELVVVARMFQPFRSNVVLDWFIETLATANVTIVPVDEEPRKLAAKLRKTLQNKGIIVLLVDEPTPTPSVYVPFFDSAIKMPIGPARLARATGAALLPVMASYAPGGRQRLYIQEPVEPAADPATTLAQVAQAFEPLVARRLGQWSMLTPVWADPGSPPLAGTSRAELHLHTPGSDGLWGIDRWVEAARAAGVKVIAVTDHDHLETVRAWKLAHPDDGGDVAVIPGVELTARGRIVHLAVLFPGMDPADLPKTLPKPGTPLSDLVRWGRAIPGAVVVLVHPHPILWKRQLAGLAEEGLLPDAIETRFPLVGWRNPALERAAARYRLATLGGSDAHLAPGQLGGHVTVFPGETVDDLVRAIRERRTRAVSTPAAAAIPASVYLIQSVYSWLLPFRALPGVEPIRTQLLEEARIGAEAAVPKPAGVAAEIAAGEPSRRVV
;
A
#
# COMPACT_ATOMS: atom_id res chain seq x y z
N MET A 1 46.41 -37.68 10.11
CA MET A 1 46.98 -36.71 9.14
C MET A 1 45.87 -36.40 8.14
N SER A 2 45.31 -35.21 7.96
CA SER A 2 45.47 -33.88 8.54
C SER A 2 44.03 -33.32 8.59
N GLN A 3 43.53 -32.97 9.78
CA GLN A 3 42.24 -32.29 9.93
C GLN A 3 42.49 -30.80 9.66
N THR A 4 42.01 -30.29 8.54
CA THR A 4 41.96 -28.84 8.31
C THR A 4 40.76 -28.28 9.07
N GLU A 5 41.03 -27.77 10.27
CA GLU A 5 40.14 -26.85 10.99
C GLU A 5 39.80 -25.63 10.10
N PRO A 6 38.56 -25.11 10.16
CA PRO A 6 38.24 -23.85 9.49
C PRO A 6 38.92 -22.69 10.24
N THR A 7 39.90 -22.08 9.59
CA THR A 7 40.59 -20.88 10.04
C THR A 7 39.77 -19.63 9.72
N GLU A 8 39.03 -19.12 10.71
CA GLU A 8 38.60 -17.72 10.80
C GLU A 8 39.03 -17.12 12.15
N PRO A 9 39.30 -15.80 12.24
CA PRO A 9 40.23 -15.23 13.20
C PRO A 9 39.70 -15.23 14.63
N ALA A 10 40.54 -15.69 15.56
CA ALA A 10 40.32 -15.75 17.01
C ALA A 10 40.15 -14.38 17.72
N THR A 11 39.96 -13.27 17.00
CA THR A 11 40.03 -11.91 17.53
C THR A 11 38.70 -11.34 18.04
N THR A 12 37.54 -11.91 17.70
CA THR A 12 36.21 -11.38 18.12
C THR A 12 35.64 -12.00 19.40
N ARG A 13 36.19 -13.12 19.88
CA ARG A 13 35.72 -13.78 21.13
C ARG A 13 36.12 -13.05 22.42
N LYS A 14 37.15 -12.19 22.39
CA LYS A 14 37.83 -11.73 23.63
C LYS A 14 37.25 -10.50 24.34
N HIS A 15 36.29 -9.76 23.77
CA HIS A 15 35.67 -8.61 24.46
C HIS A 15 34.14 -8.55 24.33
N ARG A 16 33.43 -9.64 24.63
CA ARG A 16 31.98 -9.57 24.86
C ARG A 16 31.70 -8.89 26.21
N SER A 17 30.89 -7.84 26.19
CA SER A 17 30.46 -7.12 27.39
C SER A 17 29.70 -8.05 28.34
N ARG A 18 29.55 -7.67 29.62
CA ARG A 18 28.71 -8.45 30.57
C ARG A 18 27.27 -8.61 30.05
N THR A 19 26.73 -7.57 29.44
CA THR A 19 25.40 -7.55 28.83
C THR A 19 25.29 -8.56 27.69
N ASP A 20 26.28 -8.64 26.80
CA ASP A 20 26.30 -9.60 25.69
C ASP A 20 26.27 -11.06 26.18
N ARG A 21 27.00 -11.35 27.25
CA ARG A 21 27.01 -12.70 27.85
C ARG A 21 25.66 -13.05 28.46
N LEU A 22 25.01 -12.10 29.12
CA LEU A 22 23.66 -12.28 29.68
C LEU A 22 22.63 -12.50 28.56
N VAL A 23 22.70 -11.74 27.47
CA VAL A 23 21.81 -11.92 26.30
C VAL A 23 21.99 -13.31 25.70
N LEU A 24 23.23 -13.77 25.50
CA LEU A 24 23.49 -15.12 24.98
C LEU A 24 23.00 -16.21 25.94
N ALA A 25 23.23 -16.05 27.24
CA ALA A 25 22.73 -16.98 28.24
C ALA A 25 21.19 -17.05 28.20
N ALA A 26 20.51 -15.91 28.09
CA ALA A 26 19.05 -15.85 27.95
C ALA A 26 18.56 -16.53 26.67
N ILE A 27 19.25 -16.34 25.54
CA ILE A 27 18.95 -17.02 24.26
C ILE A 27 19.08 -18.54 24.41
N VAL A 28 20.17 -19.03 25.02
CA VAL A 28 20.41 -20.47 25.23
C VAL A 28 19.34 -21.08 26.15
N VAL A 29 19.03 -20.42 27.26
CA VAL A 29 17.97 -20.85 28.18
C VAL A 29 16.60 -20.82 27.48
N GLY A 30 16.31 -19.75 26.73
CA GLY A 30 15.11 -19.60 25.93
C GLY A 30 14.96 -20.71 24.88
N GLY A 31 16.04 -21.09 24.20
CA GLY A 31 16.05 -22.19 23.24
C GLY A 31 15.74 -23.55 23.88
N ARG A 32 16.28 -23.81 25.08
CA ARG A 32 15.96 -25.03 25.84
C ARG A 32 14.49 -25.05 26.25
N LEU A 33 13.98 -23.95 26.80
CA LEU A 33 12.57 -23.81 27.15
C LEU A 33 11.65 -23.98 25.92
N ALA A 34 12.02 -23.38 24.79
CA ALA A 34 11.28 -23.49 23.54
C ALA A 34 11.11 -24.94 23.08
N ARG A 35 12.09 -25.82 23.33
CA ARG A 35 12.00 -27.27 23.02
C ARG A 35 11.27 -28.09 24.08
N LEU A 36 11.46 -27.78 25.37
CA LEU A 36 10.89 -28.57 26.47
C LEU A 36 9.38 -28.38 26.58
N VAL A 37 8.88 -27.18 26.30
CA VAL A 37 7.47 -26.86 26.41
C VAL A 37 6.70 -27.33 25.16
N PRO A 38 5.61 -28.11 25.31
CA PRO A 38 4.83 -28.60 24.18
C PRO A 38 4.24 -27.49 23.30
N TRP A 39 4.17 -27.73 21.99
CA TRP A 39 3.65 -26.76 21.01
C TRP A 39 2.26 -26.19 21.32
N PRO A 40 1.27 -26.98 21.83
CA PRO A 40 -0.03 -26.43 22.22
C PRO A 40 0.07 -25.34 23.30
N VAL A 41 1.01 -25.48 24.24
CA VAL A 41 1.24 -24.49 25.30
C VAL A 41 1.81 -23.20 24.69
N TRP A 42 2.80 -23.31 23.80
CA TRP A 42 3.32 -22.13 23.09
C TRP A 42 2.25 -21.43 22.24
N ARG A 43 1.36 -22.18 21.58
CA ARG A 43 0.24 -21.60 20.82
C ARG A 43 -0.68 -20.77 21.70
N LEU A 44 -0.95 -21.22 22.93
CA LEU A 44 -1.76 -20.49 23.91
C LEU A 44 -1.01 -19.27 24.44
N VAL A 45 0.23 -19.43 24.91
CA VAL A 45 1.05 -18.34 25.46
C VAL A 45 1.21 -17.21 24.44
N THR A 46 1.59 -17.54 23.20
CA THR A 46 1.74 -16.54 22.13
C THR A 46 0.43 -15.86 21.77
N LEU A 47 -0.71 -16.55 21.86
CA LEU A 47 -2.02 -15.96 21.63
C LEU A 47 -2.41 -14.99 22.75
N VAL A 48 -2.20 -15.35 24.01
CA VAL A 48 -2.49 -14.47 25.16
C VAL A 48 -1.66 -13.19 25.09
N ILE A 49 -0.35 -13.30 24.82
CA ILE A 49 0.53 -12.13 24.64
C ILE A 49 0.06 -11.28 23.46
N ALA A 50 -0.34 -11.91 22.35
CA ALA A 50 -0.82 -11.19 21.19
C ALA A 50 -2.13 -10.43 21.44
N LEU A 51 -3.09 -11.03 22.16
CA LEU A 51 -4.32 -10.37 22.56
C LEU A 51 -4.03 -9.17 23.47
N ALA A 52 -3.11 -9.30 24.41
CA ALA A 52 -2.66 -8.15 25.22
C ALA A 52 -2.03 -7.05 24.35
N ASN A 53 -1.26 -7.41 23.31
CA ASN A 53 -0.68 -6.45 22.38
C ASN A 53 -1.72 -5.70 21.53
N MET A 54 -2.96 -6.20 21.42
CA MET A 54 -4.06 -5.47 20.77
C MET A 54 -4.48 -4.21 21.54
N ALA A 55 -4.05 -4.04 22.80
CA ALA A 55 -4.22 -2.79 23.54
C ALA A 55 -3.19 -1.69 23.16
N THR A 56 -2.17 -2.02 22.36
CA THR A 56 -1.07 -1.11 21.98
C THR A 56 -1.27 -0.53 20.57
N PRO A 57 -0.48 0.48 20.15
CA PRO A 57 -0.52 1.01 18.78
C PRO A 57 -0.29 -0.04 17.68
N ARG A 58 0.32 -1.20 17.99
CA ARG A 58 0.48 -2.32 17.04
C ARG A 58 -0.85 -2.82 16.47
N ARG A 59 -1.96 -2.63 17.20
CA ARG A 59 -3.30 -2.98 16.73
C ARG A 59 -3.65 -2.29 15.41
N HIS A 60 -3.22 -1.04 15.20
CA HIS A 60 -3.54 -0.29 13.99
C HIS A 60 -2.90 -0.92 12.76
N VAL A 61 -1.67 -1.43 12.88
CA VAL A 61 -0.96 -2.09 11.79
C VAL A 61 -1.65 -3.40 11.40
N VAL A 62 -1.90 -4.28 12.37
CA VAL A 62 -2.49 -5.59 12.07
C VAL A 62 -3.96 -5.50 11.66
N LEU A 63 -4.70 -4.50 12.16
CA LEU A 63 -6.06 -4.22 11.70
C LEU A 63 -6.08 -3.57 10.31
N ALA A 64 -5.09 -2.75 9.96
CA ALA A 64 -4.92 -2.28 8.58
C ALA A 64 -4.70 -3.47 7.64
N ASN A 65 -3.82 -4.42 8.00
CA ASN A 65 -3.66 -5.65 7.22
C ASN A 65 -4.98 -6.41 7.05
N VAL A 66 -5.78 -6.54 8.12
CA VAL A 66 -7.10 -7.18 8.02
C VAL A 66 -8.02 -6.42 7.08
N ARG A 67 -8.10 -5.10 7.23
CA ARG A 67 -8.93 -4.23 6.41
C ARG A 67 -8.59 -4.38 4.93
N HIS A 68 -7.32 -4.32 4.56
CA HIS A 68 -6.89 -4.41 3.17
C HIS A 68 -7.08 -5.81 2.58
N VAL A 69 -6.64 -6.84 3.29
CA VAL A 69 -6.72 -8.23 2.81
C VAL A 69 -8.17 -8.73 2.74
N ARG A 70 -9.05 -8.21 3.59
CA ARG A 70 -10.50 -8.54 3.61
C ARG A 70 -11.36 -7.43 3.05
N PHE A 71 -10.81 -6.49 2.29
CA PHE A 71 -11.55 -5.33 1.80
C PHE A 71 -12.87 -5.73 1.09
N GLY A 72 -12.84 -6.73 0.21
CA GLY A 72 -14.02 -7.19 -0.52
C GLY A 72 -15.06 -7.96 0.31
N ALA A 73 -14.73 -8.37 1.53
CA ALA A 73 -15.63 -9.04 2.46
C ALA A 73 -15.17 -8.77 3.91
N PRO A 74 -15.40 -7.55 4.43
CA PRO A 74 -14.89 -7.16 5.74
C PRO A 74 -15.44 -8.06 6.85
N PRO A 75 -14.59 -8.62 7.72
CA PRO A 75 -15.06 -9.45 8.81
C PRO A 75 -15.72 -8.58 9.90
N PRO A 76 -16.62 -9.15 10.72
CA PRO A 76 -17.12 -8.47 11.92
C PRO A 76 -15.97 -8.04 12.84
N GLY A 77 -16.16 -6.96 13.60
CA GLY A 77 -15.13 -6.36 14.47
C GLY A 77 -14.36 -7.36 15.35
N PRO A 78 -15.04 -8.25 16.11
CA PRO A 78 -14.37 -9.25 16.94
C PRO A 78 -13.49 -10.22 16.13
N VAL A 79 -13.93 -10.61 14.93
CA VAL A 79 -13.17 -11.47 14.03
C VAL A 79 -11.96 -10.72 13.48
N ALA A 80 -12.09 -9.44 13.17
CA ALA A 80 -10.97 -8.60 12.74
C ALA A 80 -9.89 -8.50 13.83
N VAL A 81 -10.29 -8.27 15.08
CA VAL A 81 -9.38 -8.24 16.24
C VAL A 81 -8.68 -9.58 16.43
N TRP A 82 -9.43 -10.69 16.33
CA TRP A 82 -8.85 -12.03 16.43
C TRP A 82 -7.83 -12.32 15.32
N LEU A 83 -8.14 -11.97 14.07
CA LEU A 83 -7.21 -12.09 12.94
C LEU A 83 -5.97 -11.22 13.13
N GLY A 84 -6.13 -9.99 13.64
CA GLY A 84 -5.03 -9.11 13.99
C GLY A 84 -4.11 -9.70 15.06
N ALA A 85 -4.69 -10.20 16.16
CA ALA A 85 -3.93 -10.87 17.22
C ALA A 85 -3.19 -12.12 16.69
N GLN A 86 -3.80 -12.88 15.78
CA GLN A 86 -3.14 -14.06 15.22
C GLN A 86 -1.87 -13.72 14.43
N GLN A 87 -1.81 -12.59 13.73
CA GLN A 87 -0.60 -12.13 13.03
C GLN A 87 0.57 -11.89 13.99
N ILE A 88 0.28 -11.26 15.15
CA ILE A 88 1.25 -11.04 16.24
C ILE A 88 1.65 -12.37 16.86
N ALA A 89 0.68 -13.23 17.16
CA ALA A 89 0.94 -14.54 17.74
C ALA A 89 1.80 -15.40 16.81
N ASN A 90 1.59 -15.31 15.49
CA ASN A 90 2.42 -16.00 14.51
C ASN A 90 3.88 -15.52 14.53
N HIS A 91 4.11 -14.22 14.66
CA HIS A 91 5.46 -13.67 14.77
C HIS A 91 6.17 -14.23 16.01
N LEU A 92 5.50 -14.23 17.16
CA LEU A 92 6.02 -14.80 18.40
C LEU A 92 6.30 -16.32 18.28
N ARG A 93 5.42 -17.06 17.60
CA ARG A 93 5.64 -18.49 17.31
C ARG A 93 6.88 -18.73 16.47
N THR A 94 7.16 -17.85 15.52
CA THR A 94 8.36 -17.90 14.68
C THR A 94 9.64 -17.60 15.47
N VAL A 95 9.59 -16.66 16.42
CA VAL A 95 10.69 -16.45 17.38
C VAL A 95 10.94 -17.71 18.23
N VAL A 96 9.88 -18.32 18.79
CA VAL A 96 9.99 -19.57 19.56
C VAL A 96 10.57 -20.69 18.69
N GLY A 97 10.11 -20.84 17.44
CA GLY A 97 10.62 -21.83 16.50
C GLY A 97 12.11 -21.65 16.18
N THR A 98 12.55 -20.39 16.05
CA THR A 98 13.97 -20.05 15.81
C THR A 98 14.84 -20.41 17.02
N LEU A 99 14.39 -20.08 18.23
CA LEU A 99 15.06 -20.44 19.47
C LEU A 99 15.14 -21.96 19.67
N ALA A 100 14.07 -22.70 19.33
CA ALA A 100 14.08 -24.16 19.41
C ALA A 100 15.07 -24.77 18.40
N ALA A 101 15.15 -24.20 17.19
CA ALA A 101 16.06 -24.64 16.14
C ALA A 101 17.54 -24.41 16.49
N SER A 102 17.86 -23.41 17.31
CA SER A 102 19.24 -23.15 17.76
C SER A 102 19.78 -24.19 18.73
N VAL A 103 18.91 -25.01 19.34
CA VAL A 103 19.32 -26.11 20.22
C VAL A 103 19.47 -27.40 19.43
N LYS A 104 18.50 -27.70 18.56
CA LYS A 104 18.57 -28.84 17.65
C LYS A 104 17.69 -28.56 16.45
N LEU A 105 18.24 -28.84 15.26
CA LEU A 105 17.57 -28.62 13.99
C LEU A 105 16.21 -29.34 13.94
N PRO A 106 15.21 -28.74 13.29
CA PRO A 106 13.91 -29.36 13.05
C PRO A 106 14.04 -30.59 12.15
N ASP A 107 13.14 -31.56 12.38
CA ASP A 107 12.99 -32.76 11.57
C ASP A 107 12.28 -32.43 10.24
N GLY A 108 12.87 -32.86 9.12
CA GLY A 108 12.35 -32.67 7.76
C GLY A 108 10.99 -33.34 7.55
N SER A 109 10.67 -34.40 8.29
CA SER A 109 9.38 -35.13 8.20
C SER A 109 8.15 -34.27 8.52
N ARG A 110 8.35 -33.16 9.22
CA ARG A 110 7.29 -32.21 9.59
C ARG A 110 7.12 -31.07 8.60
N PHE A 111 7.91 -31.04 7.54
CA PHE A 111 7.85 -30.07 6.46
C PHE A 111 7.20 -30.66 5.21
N GLU A 112 6.37 -29.86 4.54
CA GLU A 112 5.68 -30.23 3.31
C GLU A 112 5.75 -29.06 2.32
N ALA A 113 6.29 -29.29 1.13
CA ALA A 113 6.28 -28.33 0.03
C ALA A 113 5.08 -28.60 -0.89
N VAL A 114 4.03 -27.79 -0.74
CA VAL A 114 2.83 -27.86 -1.57
C VAL A 114 3.10 -27.12 -2.88
N GLY A 115 3.00 -27.82 -4.01
CA GLY A 115 3.39 -27.29 -5.32
C GLY A 115 4.86 -27.53 -5.66
N PHE A 116 5.52 -28.49 -5.01
CA PHE A 116 6.93 -28.81 -5.26
C PHE A 116 7.22 -29.24 -6.70
N GLU A 117 6.25 -29.87 -7.36
CA GLU A 117 6.28 -30.22 -8.77
C GLU A 117 6.56 -29.02 -9.71
N ARG A 118 6.32 -27.79 -9.25
CA ARG A 118 6.66 -26.55 -9.96
C ARG A 118 8.14 -26.20 -9.88
N LEU A 119 8.80 -26.59 -8.78
CA LEU A 119 10.20 -26.30 -8.52
C LEU A 119 11.12 -27.34 -9.18
N VAL A 120 10.75 -28.62 -9.14
CA VAL A 120 11.56 -29.74 -9.64
C VAL A 120 12.13 -29.51 -11.06
N PRO A 121 11.34 -29.07 -12.06
CA PRO A 121 11.84 -28.88 -13.43
C PRO A 121 12.89 -27.78 -13.57
N LEU A 122 13.02 -26.91 -12.56
CA LEU A 122 13.91 -25.74 -12.57
C LEU A 122 15.27 -26.03 -11.94
N LEU A 123 15.32 -26.89 -10.92
CA LEU A 123 16.50 -27.13 -10.08
C LEU A 123 17.75 -27.51 -10.88
N ASP A 124 17.60 -28.31 -11.94
CA ASP A 124 18.73 -28.73 -12.78
C ASP A 124 18.99 -27.82 -13.99
N LYS A 125 18.08 -26.89 -14.28
CA LYS A 125 18.12 -26.05 -15.50
C LYS A 125 18.68 -24.65 -15.25
N ARG A 126 18.22 -23.97 -14.19
CA ARG A 126 18.56 -22.58 -13.91
C ARG A 126 18.47 -22.31 -12.40
N GLY A 127 19.18 -21.29 -11.91
CA GLY A 127 19.03 -20.84 -10.53
C GLY A 127 17.58 -20.41 -10.23
N VAL A 128 17.20 -20.49 -8.95
CA VAL A 128 15.84 -20.16 -8.50
C VAL A 128 15.89 -19.09 -7.41
N VAL A 129 15.04 -18.08 -7.54
CA VAL A 129 14.80 -17.06 -6.52
C VAL A 129 13.42 -17.30 -5.92
N LEU A 130 13.38 -17.84 -4.71
CA LEU A 130 12.17 -17.92 -3.90
C LEU A 130 11.90 -16.55 -3.29
N VAL A 131 10.84 -15.89 -3.73
CA VAL A 131 10.37 -14.64 -3.13
C VAL A 131 9.26 -14.94 -2.15
N ALA A 132 9.40 -14.49 -0.91
CA ALA A 132 8.48 -14.83 0.17
C ALA A 132 8.01 -13.59 0.92
N PRO A 133 6.76 -13.55 1.41
CA PRO A 133 6.36 -12.63 2.44
C PRO A 133 6.79 -13.15 3.82
N HIS A 134 6.68 -12.32 4.86
CA HIS A 134 6.85 -12.70 6.26
C HIS A 134 5.67 -13.56 6.76
N GLY A 135 5.44 -14.70 6.12
CA GLY A 135 4.36 -15.65 6.43
C GLY A 135 4.83 -16.84 7.25
N GLY A 136 4.06 -17.25 8.25
CA GLY A 136 4.30 -18.47 9.01
C GLY A 136 5.70 -18.50 9.65
N PRO A 137 6.41 -19.63 9.61
CA PRO A 137 7.76 -19.82 10.15
C PRO A 137 8.87 -19.24 9.23
N TYR A 138 8.74 -17.99 8.80
CA TYR A 138 9.60 -17.39 7.76
C TYR A 138 11.11 -17.40 8.08
N THR A 139 11.51 -17.29 9.36
CA THR A 139 12.94 -17.33 9.76
C THR A 139 13.53 -18.73 9.69
N THR A 140 12.73 -19.77 9.97
CA THR A 140 13.18 -21.17 9.93
C THR A 140 12.93 -21.82 8.57
N LEU A 141 12.32 -21.11 7.62
CA LEU A 141 12.07 -21.58 6.25
C LEU A 141 13.38 -22.05 5.57
N GLY A 142 14.46 -21.29 5.72
CA GLY A 142 15.78 -21.66 5.19
C GLY A 142 16.31 -22.96 5.79
N ILE A 143 16.24 -23.10 7.12
CA ILE A 143 16.69 -24.29 7.85
C ILE A 143 15.94 -25.53 7.36
N MET A 144 14.61 -25.45 7.40
CA MET A 144 13.75 -26.59 7.12
C MET A 144 13.75 -26.94 5.65
N GLY A 145 13.72 -25.93 4.78
CA GLY A 145 13.90 -26.09 3.35
C GLY A 145 15.21 -26.81 3.04
N ARG A 146 16.32 -26.46 3.70
CA ARG A 146 17.62 -27.11 3.44
C ARG A 146 17.65 -28.58 3.84
N VAL A 147 17.15 -28.90 5.04
CA VAL A 147 17.08 -30.29 5.54
C VAL A 147 16.20 -31.12 4.61
N TRP A 148 15.01 -30.64 4.29
CA TRP A 148 14.08 -31.35 3.42
C TRP A 148 14.58 -31.48 1.97
N LEU A 149 15.14 -30.41 1.39
CA LEU A 149 15.74 -30.47 0.04
C LEU A 149 16.87 -31.50 -0.05
N LYS A 150 17.67 -31.66 1.02
CA LYS A 150 18.71 -32.69 1.09
C LYS A 150 18.11 -34.10 1.03
N GLU A 151 17.01 -34.34 1.75
CA GLU A 151 16.27 -35.61 1.70
C GLU A 151 15.68 -35.87 0.31
N GLN A 152 15.34 -34.82 -0.45
CA GLN A 152 14.91 -34.92 -1.85
C GLN A 152 16.07 -35.01 -2.86
N GLY A 153 17.32 -35.13 -2.41
CA GLY A 153 18.50 -35.28 -3.29
C GLY A 153 19.09 -33.98 -3.85
N PHE A 154 18.64 -32.80 -3.40
CA PHE A 154 19.22 -31.53 -3.83
C PHE A 154 20.60 -31.29 -3.21
N THR A 155 21.61 -31.14 -4.07
CA THR A 155 23.02 -30.94 -3.70
C THR A 155 23.50 -29.50 -3.86
N GLY A 156 22.68 -28.62 -4.45
CA GLY A 156 23.03 -27.22 -4.68
C GLY A 156 23.09 -26.35 -3.43
N GLU A 157 23.51 -25.09 -3.61
CA GLU A 157 23.58 -24.09 -2.54
C GLU A 157 22.19 -23.50 -2.25
N LEU A 158 21.86 -23.31 -0.97
CA LEU A 158 20.69 -22.55 -0.52
C LEU A 158 21.18 -21.31 0.25
N VAL A 159 20.92 -20.14 -0.31
CA VAL A 159 21.28 -18.85 0.29
C VAL A 159 20.01 -18.15 0.75
N VAL A 160 20.00 -17.65 1.99
CA VAL A 160 18.91 -16.84 2.53
C VAL A 160 19.43 -15.44 2.76
N VAL A 161 18.81 -14.43 2.16
CA VAL A 161 19.15 -13.05 2.46
C VAL A 161 18.22 -12.56 3.55
N ALA A 162 18.80 -12.27 4.71
CA ALA A 162 18.06 -11.79 5.86
C ALA A 162 18.54 -10.38 6.20
N ARG A 163 17.58 -9.45 6.28
CA ARG A 163 17.83 -8.16 6.90
C ARG A 163 17.47 -8.28 8.37
N MET A 164 18.45 -8.11 9.25
CA MET A 164 18.19 -8.01 10.68
C MET A 164 18.34 -6.55 11.10
N PHE A 165 17.31 -6.03 11.74
CA PHE A 165 17.41 -4.77 12.46
C PHE A 165 18.47 -4.93 13.54
N GLN A 166 19.35 -3.93 13.72
CA GLN A 166 20.30 -3.87 14.84
C GLN A 166 19.59 -3.21 16.03
N PRO A 167 18.99 -3.97 16.97
CA PRO A 167 18.22 -3.39 18.06
C PRO A 167 19.12 -3.12 19.28
N PHE A 168 20.37 -3.58 19.24
CA PHE A 168 21.30 -3.58 20.37
C PHE A 168 22.60 -2.91 19.95
N ARG A 169 23.32 -2.33 20.92
CA ARG A 169 24.63 -1.69 20.70
C ARG A 169 25.71 -2.65 20.17
N SER A 170 25.45 -3.96 20.15
CA SER A 170 26.37 -5.02 19.72
C SER A 170 25.72 -5.98 18.72
N ASN A 171 26.54 -6.62 17.88
CA ASN A 171 26.10 -7.60 16.87
C ASN A 171 25.78 -8.99 17.45
N VAL A 172 25.75 -9.16 18.77
CA VAL A 172 25.74 -10.50 19.39
C VAL A 172 24.54 -11.37 19.03
N VAL A 173 23.34 -10.78 18.89
CA VAL A 173 22.14 -11.51 18.44
C VAL A 173 22.23 -11.84 16.95
N LEU A 174 22.84 -10.95 16.16
CA LEU A 174 23.06 -11.14 14.73
C LEU A 174 24.05 -12.28 14.48
N ASP A 175 25.19 -12.25 15.16
CA ASP A 175 26.21 -13.30 15.09
C ASP A 175 25.61 -14.64 15.50
N TRP A 176 24.85 -14.69 16.61
CA TRP A 176 24.17 -15.91 17.04
C TRP A 176 23.18 -16.45 16.01
N PHE A 177 22.38 -15.58 15.38
CA PHE A 177 21.43 -15.99 14.35
C PHE A 177 22.16 -16.51 13.11
N ILE A 178 23.27 -15.87 12.73
CA ILE A 178 24.13 -16.30 11.63
C ILE A 178 24.72 -17.69 11.90
N GLU A 179 25.35 -17.85 13.07
CA GLU A 179 25.90 -19.13 13.52
C GLU A 179 24.83 -20.22 13.54
N THR A 180 23.62 -19.91 14.02
CA THR A 180 22.49 -20.85 14.09
C THR A 180 22.09 -21.37 12.70
N LEU A 181 21.88 -20.49 11.71
CA LEU A 181 21.53 -20.93 10.35
C LEU A 181 22.69 -21.61 9.63
N ALA A 182 23.93 -21.20 9.90
CA ALA A 182 25.12 -21.86 9.35
C ALA A 182 25.20 -23.35 9.74
N THR A 183 24.74 -23.71 10.96
CA THR A 183 24.66 -25.14 11.36
C THR A 183 23.74 -25.98 10.46
N ALA A 184 22.81 -25.35 9.75
CA ALA A 184 21.92 -26.00 8.79
C ALA A 184 22.46 -25.98 7.36
N ASN A 185 23.72 -25.58 7.13
CA ASN A 185 24.30 -25.29 5.81
C ASN A 185 23.47 -24.27 5.01
N VAL A 186 22.89 -23.29 5.71
CA VAL A 186 22.22 -22.14 5.10
C VAL A 186 23.17 -20.96 5.16
N THR A 187 23.50 -20.40 4.00
CA THR A 187 24.29 -19.18 3.95
C THR A 187 23.39 -17.99 4.15
N ILE A 188 23.55 -17.27 5.26
CA ILE A 188 22.95 -15.95 5.42
C ILE A 188 23.89 -14.92 4.83
N VAL A 189 23.32 -13.96 4.10
CA VAL A 189 24.04 -12.76 3.71
C VAL A 189 23.39 -11.55 4.40
N PRO A 190 24.12 -10.82 5.26
CA PRO A 190 23.62 -9.60 5.89
C PRO A 190 23.36 -8.53 4.81
N VAL A 191 22.29 -7.76 4.96
CA VAL A 191 21.93 -6.71 3.98
C VAL A 191 22.83 -5.47 4.07
N ASP A 192 23.56 -5.30 5.17
CA ASP A 192 24.61 -4.30 5.36
C ASP A 192 25.95 -4.68 4.70
N GLU A 193 26.07 -5.88 4.12
CA GLU A 193 27.21 -6.21 3.28
C GLU A 193 27.29 -5.26 2.07
N GLU A 194 28.51 -4.92 1.66
CA GLU A 194 28.77 -4.04 0.53
C GLU A 194 27.93 -4.46 -0.69
N PRO A 195 27.04 -3.60 -1.23
CA PRO A 195 26.03 -4.02 -2.22
C PRO A 195 26.59 -4.74 -3.44
N ARG A 196 27.82 -4.40 -3.86
CA ARG A 196 28.53 -5.06 -4.96
C ARG A 196 28.93 -6.50 -4.63
N LYS A 197 29.42 -6.76 -3.41
CA LYS A 197 29.83 -8.09 -2.95
C LYS A 197 28.62 -9.00 -2.78
N LEU A 198 27.55 -8.50 -2.15
CA LEU A 198 26.27 -9.19 -2.05
C LEU A 198 25.75 -9.57 -3.44
N ALA A 199 25.65 -8.60 -4.36
CA ALA A 199 25.16 -8.87 -5.71
C ALA A 199 26.02 -9.90 -6.48
N ALA A 200 27.35 -9.86 -6.34
CA ALA A 200 28.26 -10.82 -6.96
C ALA A 200 28.04 -12.24 -6.39
N LYS A 201 27.91 -12.37 -5.07
CA LYS A 201 27.63 -13.65 -4.40
C LYS A 201 26.30 -14.25 -4.86
N LEU A 202 25.21 -13.46 -4.82
CA LEU A 202 23.89 -13.92 -5.25
C LEU A 202 23.88 -14.31 -6.75
N ARG A 203 24.57 -13.55 -7.61
CA ARG A 203 24.70 -13.91 -9.04
C ARG A 203 25.42 -15.25 -9.21
N LYS A 204 26.55 -15.44 -8.52
CA LYS A 204 27.33 -16.69 -8.57
C LYS A 204 26.50 -17.88 -8.11
N THR A 205 25.77 -17.76 -7.01
CA THR A 205 24.87 -18.82 -6.52
C THR A 205 23.84 -19.22 -7.57
N LEU A 206 23.18 -18.25 -8.24
CA LEU A 206 22.18 -18.55 -9.26
C LEU A 206 22.77 -19.12 -10.55
N GLN A 207 23.95 -18.65 -10.96
CA GLN A 207 24.68 -19.21 -12.11
C GLN A 207 25.09 -20.67 -11.85
N ASN A 208 25.37 -21.01 -10.60
CA ASN A 208 25.64 -22.37 -10.14
C ASN A 208 24.36 -23.17 -9.84
N LYS A 209 23.20 -22.75 -10.36
CA LYS A 209 21.89 -23.41 -10.19
C LYS A 209 21.45 -23.57 -8.72
N GLY A 210 21.94 -22.70 -7.85
CA GLY A 210 21.51 -22.62 -6.45
C GLY A 210 20.14 -21.96 -6.28
N ILE A 211 19.64 -22.01 -5.05
CA ILE A 211 18.38 -21.40 -4.63
C ILE A 211 18.68 -20.20 -3.72
N ILE A 212 18.01 -19.08 -3.97
CA ILE A 212 18.06 -17.89 -3.12
C ILE A 212 16.68 -17.63 -2.54
N VAL A 213 16.59 -17.36 -1.24
CA VAL A 213 15.35 -16.93 -0.56
C VAL A 213 15.44 -15.45 -0.22
N LEU A 214 14.47 -14.66 -0.68
CA LEU A 214 14.35 -13.22 -0.42
C LEU A 214 13.00 -12.90 0.20
N LEU A 215 13.00 -12.21 1.34
CA LEU A 215 11.81 -11.60 1.92
C LEU A 215 11.57 -10.23 1.26
N VAL A 216 10.36 -9.99 0.77
CA VAL A 216 10.09 -8.88 -0.19
C VAL A 216 8.88 -8.01 0.13
N ASP A 217 8.14 -8.31 1.20
CA ASP A 217 6.92 -7.60 1.60
C ASP A 217 7.14 -6.49 2.63
N GLU A 218 8.37 -6.28 3.10
CA GLU A 218 8.75 -5.18 3.99
C GLU A 218 9.50 -4.06 3.23
N PRO A 219 9.24 -2.77 3.52
CA PRO A 219 9.98 -1.66 2.95
C PRO A 219 11.48 -1.71 3.28
N THR A 220 12.31 -1.57 2.24
CA THR A 220 13.76 -1.49 2.36
C THR A 220 14.29 -0.14 1.85
N PRO A 221 15.47 0.33 2.33
CA PRO A 221 16.14 1.53 1.82
C PRO A 221 16.76 1.28 0.43
N THR A 222 16.73 0.04 -0.05
CA THR A 222 17.17 -0.29 -1.39
C THR A 222 16.17 0.22 -2.43
N PRO A 223 16.62 0.44 -3.68
CA PRO A 223 15.72 0.75 -4.78
C PRO A 223 14.52 -0.19 -4.80
N SER A 224 13.33 0.40 -4.81
CA SER A 224 12.07 -0.30 -4.64
C SER A 224 11.02 0.35 -5.51
N VAL A 225 10.00 -0.42 -5.87
CA VAL A 225 8.87 0.06 -6.64
C VAL A 225 7.59 -0.26 -5.90
N TYR A 226 6.61 0.56 -6.20
CA TYR A 226 5.27 0.38 -5.72
C TYR A 226 4.53 -0.62 -6.60
N VAL A 227 3.89 -1.60 -5.99
CA VAL A 227 3.09 -2.59 -6.71
C VAL A 227 1.70 -2.68 -6.12
N PRO A 228 0.66 -2.87 -6.96
CA PRO A 228 -0.68 -3.15 -6.48
C PRO A 228 -0.67 -4.39 -5.58
N PHE A 229 -1.36 -4.29 -4.43
CA PHE A 229 -1.53 -5.42 -3.52
C PHE A 229 -2.87 -5.25 -2.80
N PHE A 230 -3.78 -6.19 -3.02
CA PHE A 230 -5.17 -6.09 -2.57
C PHE A 230 -5.88 -4.82 -3.07
N ASP A 231 -6.44 -4.02 -2.17
CA ASP A 231 -7.16 -2.77 -2.41
C ASP A 231 -6.26 -1.53 -2.36
N SER A 232 -4.98 -1.70 -2.01
CA SER A 232 -3.99 -0.63 -1.89
C SER A 232 -2.71 -1.02 -2.66
N ALA A 233 -1.56 -0.60 -2.17
CA ALA A 233 -0.27 -0.97 -2.72
C ALA A 233 0.77 -1.04 -1.62
N ILE A 234 1.79 -1.87 -1.88
CA ILE A 234 2.95 -2.00 -1.01
C ILE A 234 4.23 -1.68 -1.79
N LYS A 235 5.28 -1.29 -1.06
CA LYS A 235 6.61 -1.04 -1.61
C LYS A 235 7.42 -2.33 -1.59
N MET A 236 7.87 -2.80 -2.74
CA MET A 236 8.69 -4.01 -2.86
C MET A 236 10.08 -3.70 -3.44
N PRO A 237 11.16 -4.34 -2.95
CA PRO A 237 12.51 -4.15 -3.46
C PRO A 237 12.65 -4.67 -4.89
N ILE A 238 13.37 -3.94 -5.77
CA ILE A 238 13.61 -4.36 -7.16
C ILE A 238 14.70 -5.42 -7.34
N GLY A 239 15.41 -5.75 -6.26
CA GLY A 239 16.51 -6.72 -6.23
C GLY A 239 16.15 -8.08 -6.86
N PRO A 240 15.06 -8.76 -6.43
CA PRO A 240 14.65 -10.04 -7.00
C PRO A 240 14.43 -9.99 -8.52
N ALA A 241 13.69 -8.99 -9.02
CA ALA A 241 13.40 -8.84 -10.45
C ALA A 241 14.67 -8.56 -11.27
N ARG A 242 15.56 -7.69 -10.78
CA ARG A 242 16.85 -7.42 -11.43
C ARG A 242 17.77 -8.63 -11.44
N LEU A 243 17.82 -9.37 -10.33
CA LEU A 243 18.66 -10.53 -10.19
C LEU A 243 18.21 -11.65 -11.14
N ALA A 244 16.91 -11.97 -11.14
CA ALA A 244 16.31 -12.95 -12.04
C ALA A 244 16.57 -12.64 -13.51
N ARG A 245 16.40 -11.38 -13.92
CA ARG A 245 16.69 -10.94 -15.28
C ARG A 245 18.16 -11.06 -15.66
N ALA A 246 19.06 -10.70 -14.74
CA ALA A 246 20.50 -10.69 -15.00
C ALA A 246 21.12 -12.09 -15.09
N THR A 247 20.55 -13.06 -14.37
CA THR A 247 21.07 -14.44 -14.32
C THR A 247 20.26 -15.42 -15.15
N GLY A 248 19.10 -14.99 -15.67
CA GLY A 248 18.11 -15.90 -16.19
C GLY A 248 17.62 -16.88 -15.13
N ALA A 249 17.50 -16.48 -13.87
CA ALA A 249 16.90 -17.31 -12.80
C ALA A 249 15.36 -17.17 -12.80
N ALA A 250 14.65 -18.21 -12.34
CA ALA A 250 13.19 -18.16 -12.20
C ALA A 250 12.79 -17.50 -10.86
N LEU A 251 11.74 -16.66 -10.85
CA LEU A 251 11.16 -16.13 -9.61
C LEU A 251 9.98 -16.99 -9.20
N LEU A 252 10.04 -17.62 -8.02
CA LEU A 252 8.95 -18.43 -7.49
C LEU A 252 8.36 -17.73 -6.26
N PRO A 253 7.12 -17.22 -6.35
CA PRO A 253 6.40 -16.72 -5.19
C PRO A 253 6.06 -17.88 -4.25
N VAL A 254 6.46 -17.75 -2.99
CA VAL A 254 6.19 -18.77 -1.96
C VAL A 254 5.64 -18.12 -0.70
N MET A 255 4.92 -18.89 0.13
CA MET A 255 4.58 -18.47 1.50
C MET A 255 4.66 -19.65 2.43
N ALA A 256 5.37 -19.49 3.54
CA ALA A 256 5.41 -20.49 4.60
C ALA A 256 4.19 -20.35 5.54
N SER A 257 3.81 -21.45 6.20
CA SER A 257 2.68 -21.50 7.12
C SER A 257 2.82 -22.66 8.11
N TYR A 258 2.32 -22.48 9.32
CA TYR A 258 2.02 -23.56 10.24
C TYR A 258 0.72 -24.28 9.84
N ALA A 259 0.78 -25.61 9.84
CA ALA A 259 -0.32 -26.54 9.72
C ALA A 259 -0.66 -27.18 11.09
N PRO A 260 -1.79 -27.89 11.22
CA PRO A 260 -2.14 -28.63 12.43
C PRO A 260 -1.00 -29.55 12.92
N GLY A 261 -0.93 -29.75 14.23
CA GLY A 261 0.12 -30.58 14.85
C GLY A 261 1.53 -29.96 14.85
N GLY A 262 1.67 -28.68 14.47
CA GLY A 262 2.98 -28.03 14.38
C GLY A 262 3.77 -28.42 13.13
N ARG A 263 3.12 -29.07 12.15
CA ARG A 263 3.69 -29.26 10.81
C ARG A 263 3.85 -27.91 10.13
N GLN A 264 4.78 -27.81 9.20
CA GLN A 264 5.01 -26.61 8.42
C GLN A 264 4.80 -26.89 6.94
N ARG A 265 4.24 -25.91 6.24
CA ARG A 265 3.97 -25.98 4.82
C ARG A 265 4.59 -24.81 4.10
N LEU A 266 5.22 -25.08 2.97
CA LEU A 266 5.60 -24.07 2.00
C LEU A 266 4.65 -24.17 0.81
N TYR A 267 3.92 -23.11 0.52
CA TYR A 267 3.05 -23.05 -0.66
C TYR A 267 3.82 -22.36 -1.78
N ILE A 268 4.02 -23.07 -2.89
CA ILE A 268 4.77 -22.60 -4.04
C ILE A 268 3.79 -22.25 -5.16
N GLN A 269 3.86 -21.02 -5.68
CA GLN A 269 3.06 -20.57 -6.83
C GLN A 269 3.77 -20.81 -8.16
N GLU A 270 3.07 -20.56 -9.26
CA GLU A 270 3.65 -20.61 -10.59
C GLU A 270 4.86 -19.66 -10.71
N PRO A 271 5.90 -20.06 -11.48
CA PRO A 271 7.03 -19.19 -11.76
C PRO A 271 6.60 -17.90 -12.44
N VAL A 272 7.21 -16.78 -12.03
CA VAL A 272 7.08 -15.48 -12.68
C VAL A 272 8.33 -15.24 -13.52
N GLU A 273 8.16 -15.07 -14.83
CA GLU A 273 9.28 -14.74 -15.72
C GLU A 273 9.63 -13.26 -15.64
N PRO A 274 10.94 -12.90 -15.62
CA PRO A 274 11.35 -11.51 -15.49
C PRO A 274 11.06 -10.70 -16.75
N ALA A 275 10.32 -9.60 -16.60
CA ALA A 275 10.04 -8.64 -17.66
C ALA A 275 11.16 -7.60 -17.84
N ALA A 276 11.10 -6.85 -18.96
CA ALA A 276 12.00 -5.73 -19.21
C ALA A 276 11.87 -4.61 -18.15
N ASP A 277 10.67 -4.41 -17.63
CA ASP A 277 10.41 -3.53 -16.49
C ASP A 277 10.32 -4.34 -15.18
N PRO A 278 11.16 -4.05 -14.16
CA PRO A 278 11.08 -4.68 -12.85
C PRO A 278 9.73 -4.49 -12.14
N ALA A 279 9.04 -3.36 -12.35
CA ALA A 279 7.75 -3.10 -11.68
C ALA A 279 6.67 -4.07 -12.17
N THR A 280 6.62 -4.35 -13.48
CA THR A 280 5.76 -5.37 -14.08
C THR A 280 5.98 -6.75 -13.45
N THR A 281 7.24 -7.17 -13.30
CA THR A 281 7.59 -8.46 -12.70
C THR A 281 7.13 -8.54 -11.24
N LEU A 282 7.38 -7.48 -10.46
CA LEU A 282 7.00 -7.45 -9.05
C LEU A 282 5.49 -7.33 -8.83
N ALA A 283 4.76 -6.69 -9.74
CA ALA A 283 3.30 -6.66 -9.70
C ALA A 283 2.71 -8.07 -9.87
N GLN A 284 3.29 -8.90 -10.74
CA GLN A 284 2.90 -10.31 -10.88
C GLN A 284 3.24 -11.13 -9.63
N VAL A 285 4.40 -10.89 -9.01
CA VAL A 285 4.77 -11.51 -7.73
C VAL A 285 3.78 -11.14 -6.62
N ALA A 286 3.44 -9.84 -6.50
CA ALA A 286 2.46 -9.37 -5.52
C ALA A 286 1.08 -9.99 -5.73
N GLN A 287 0.63 -10.07 -6.99
CA GLN A 287 -0.61 -10.76 -7.36
C GLN A 287 -0.59 -12.25 -6.96
N ALA A 288 0.54 -12.94 -7.12
CA ALA A 288 0.69 -14.34 -6.70
C ALA A 288 0.68 -14.51 -5.17
N PHE A 289 1.07 -13.50 -4.40
CA PHE A 289 0.98 -13.50 -2.94
C PHE A 289 -0.45 -13.29 -2.42
N GLU A 290 -1.29 -12.50 -3.11
CA GLU A 290 -2.67 -12.20 -2.68
C GLU A 290 -3.46 -13.46 -2.24
N PRO A 291 -3.56 -14.56 -3.03
CA PRO A 291 -4.30 -15.75 -2.59
C PRO A 291 -3.61 -16.50 -1.44
N LEU A 292 -2.28 -16.44 -1.33
CA LEU A 292 -1.54 -17.07 -0.24
C LEU A 292 -1.83 -16.35 1.09
N VAL A 293 -1.71 -15.02 1.08
CA VAL A 293 -1.96 -14.14 2.23
C VAL A 293 -3.44 -14.15 2.59
N ALA A 294 -4.35 -14.02 1.63
CA ALA A 294 -5.79 -14.02 1.88
C ALA A 294 -6.26 -15.30 2.58
N ARG A 295 -5.74 -16.47 2.20
CA ARG A 295 -6.11 -17.74 2.85
C ARG A 295 -5.50 -17.89 4.24
N ARG A 296 -4.40 -17.19 4.53
CA ARG A 296 -3.56 -17.40 5.74
C ARG A 296 -3.26 -16.10 6.45
N LEU A 297 -4.20 -15.16 6.44
CA LEU A 297 -4.01 -13.81 6.94
C LEU A 297 -3.52 -13.78 8.39
N GLY A 298 -4.08 -14.62 9.27
CA GLY A 298 -3.63 -14.74 10.66
C GLY A 298 -2.20 -15.31 10.83
N GLN A 299 -1.54 -15.72 9.75
CA GLN A 299 -0.13 -16.14 9.74
C GLN A 299 0.77 -15.22 8.93
N TRP A 300 0.25 -14.13 8.37
CA TRP A 300 1.08 -13.09 7.76
C TRP A 300 1.57 -12.15 8.86
N SER A 301 2.84 -12.29 9.25
CA SER A 301 3.46 -11.57 10.37
C SER A 301 4.01 -10.22 9.97
N MET A 302 3.23 -9.45 9.21
CA MET A 302 3.60 -8.09 8.84
C MET A 302 3.21 -7.12 9.96
N LEU A 303 4.17 -6.82 10.84
CA LEU A 303 3.96 -5.95 12.00
C LEU A 303 4.43 -4.51 11.76
N THR A 304 4.92 -4.24 10.55
CA THR A 304 5.34 -2.92 10.07
C THR A 304 4.24 -2.32 9.19
N PRO A 305 3.98 -1.00 9.22
CA PRO A 305 3.09 -0.37 8.24
C PRO A 305 3.64 -0.52 6.82
N VAL A 306 2.88 -1.17 5.93
CA VAL A 306 3.31 -1.44 4.54
C VAL A 306 2.43 -0.81 3.47
N TRP A 307 1.21 -0.38 3.85
CA TRP A 307 0.19 0.10 2.93
C TRP A 307 0.42 1.55 2.53
N ALA A 308 0.22 1.86 1.25
CA ALA A 308 0.38 3.20 0.69
C ALA A 308 -0.85 4.11 0.90
N ASP A 309 -1.47 4.07 2.08
CA ASP A 309 -2.70 4.82 2.41
C ASP A 309 -2.44 6.32 2.68
N PRO A 310 -3.41 7.24 2.53
CA PRO A 310 -3.39 8.61 3.00
C PRO A 310 -3.18 8.68 4.49
N GLY A 311 -2.45 9.70 4.92
CA GLY A 311 -1.83 9.76 6.23
C GLY A 311 -0.47 9.06 6.30
N SER A 312 -0.16 8.09 5.42
CA SER A 312 1.23 7.67 5.24
C SER A 312 1.97 8.76 4.47
N PRO A 313 3.18 9.17 4.89
CA PRO A 313 3.94 10.16 4.13
C PRO A 313 4.10 9.68 2.68
N PRO A 314 3.93 10.59 1.69
CA PRO A 314 4.29 10.27 0.31
C PRO A 314 5.73 9.72 0.29
N LEU A 315 6.02 8.73 -0.55
CA LEU A 315 7.42 8.30 -0.65
C LEU A 315 8.27 9.45 -1.16
N ALA A 316 9.53 9.48 -0.75
CA ALA A 316 10.53 10.38 -1.31
C ALA A 316 10.42 10.44 -2.85
N GLY A 317 10.14 11.63 -3.38
CA GLY A 317 9.98 11.88 -4.81
C GLY A 317 8.58 11.62 -5.39
N THR A 318 7.55 11.40 -4.57
CA THR A 318 6.15 11.28 -5.02
C THR A 318 5.22 12.16 -4.19
N SER A 319 4.12 12.58 -4.78
CA SER A 319 3.06 13.37 -4.15
C SER A 319 1.68 12.79 -4.45
N ARG A 320 0.65 13.36 -3.81
CA ARG A 320 -0.75 13.00 -3.99
C ARG A 320 -1.53 14.16 -4.58
N ALA A 321 -2.46 13.83 -5.46
CA ALA A 321 -3.45 14.72 -6.03
C ALA A 321 -4.87 14.22 -5.79
N GLU A 322 -5.79 15.13 -5.59
CA GLU A 322 -7.24 14.90 -5.53
C GLU A 322 -7.89 15.71 -6.65
N LEU A 323 -8.42 15.05 -7.67
CA LEU A 323 -8.76 15.73 -8.93
C LEU A 323 -10.27 15.81 -9.17
N HIS A 324 -11.08 15.51 -8.15
CA HIS A 324 -12.52 15.41 -8.25
C HIS A 324 -13.21 15.98 -7.00
N LEU A 325 -13.30 17.30 -6.92
CA LEU A 325 -13.88 18.03 -5.79
C LEU A 325 -14.96 18.99 -6.26
N HIS A 326 -16.03 19.07 -5.47
CA HIS A 326 -17.18 19.93 -5.74
C HIS A 326 -17.35 21.00 -4.68
N THR A 327 -17.91 22.13 -5.08
CA THR A 327 -18.16 23.31 -4.25
C THR A 327 -19.62 23.75 -4.37
N PRO A 328 -20.06 24.76 -3.59
CA PRO A 328 -21.38 25.36 -3.76
C PRO A 328 -21.62 26.03 -5.11
N GLY A 329 -20.60 26.14 -5.97
CA GLY A 329 -20.78 26.48 -7.39
C GLY A 329 -21.65 25.46 -8.13
N SER A 330 -21.65 24.22 -7.66
CA SER A 330 -22.53 23.13 -8.08
C SER A 330 -23.26 22.55 -6.84
N ASP A 331 -23.13 21.26 -6.57
CA ASP A 331 -23.81 20.53 -5.50
C ASP A 331 -22.90 20.12 -4.34
N GLY A 332 -21.68 20.67 -4.28
CA GLY A 332 -20.79 20.57 -3.13
C GLY A 332 -21.17 21.52 -1.99
N LEU A 333 -20.85 21.14 -0.77
CA LEU A 333 -21.22 21.89 0.44
C LEU A 333 -20.11 22.80 0.94
N TRP A 334 -18.86 22.62 0.50
CA TRP A 334 -17.69 23.30 1.07
C TRP A 334 -16.93 24.14 0.04
N GLY A 335 -16.46 25.31 0.47
CA GLY A 335 -15.67 26.20 -0.35
C GLY A 335 -14.23 25.72 -0.54
N ILE A 336 -13.54 26.33 -1.51
CA ILE A 336 -12.18 25.94 -1.93
C ILE A 336 -11.17 26.05 -0.77
N ASP A 337 -11.28 27.08 0.08
CA ASP A 337 -10.37 27.26 1.22
C ASP A 337 -10.43 26.07 2.20
N ARG A 338 -11.64 25.54 2.46
CA ARG A 338 -11.82 24.36 3.30
C ARG A 338 -11.26 23.10 2.65
N TRP A 339 -11.34 22.99 1.32
CA TRP A 339 -10.69 21.90 0.60
C TRP A 339 -9.16 22.00 0.63
N VAL A 340 -8.60 23.20 0.55
CA VAL A 340 -7.15 23.43 0.72
C VAL A 340 -6.69 23.01 2.12
N GLU A 341 -7.42 23.39 3.16
CA GLU A 341 -7.14 22.96 4.55
C GLU A 341 -7.19 21.44 4.70
N ALA A 342 -8.23 20.81 4.15
CA ALA A 342 -8.40 19.35 4.16
C ALA A 342 -7.26 18.64 3.40
N ALA A 343 -6.87 19.18 2.24
CA ALA A 343 -5.78 18.66 1.43
C ALA A 343 -4.45 18.69 2.19
N ARG A 344 -4.16 19.80 2.88
CA ARG A 344 -2.97 19.92 3.74
C ARG A 344 -2.98 18.87 4.85
N ALA A 345 -4.12 18.67 5.52
CA ALA A 345 -4.27 17.66 6.56
C ALA A 345 -4.10 16.22 6.03
N ALA A 346 -4.54 15.96 4.80
CA ALA A 346 -4.44 14.66 4.14
C ALA A 346 -3.07 14.40 3.46
N GLY A 347 -2.18 15.41 3.43
CA GLY A 347 -0.91 15.34 2.70
C GLY A 347 -1.08 15.27 1.18
N VAL A 348 -2.12 15.94 0.66
CA VAL A 348 -2.39 16.13 -0.77
C VAL A 348 -1.77 17.46 -1.22
N LYS A 349 -1.01 17.43 -2.31
CA LYS A 349 -0.24 18.59 -2.82
C LYS A 349 -0.94 19.32 -3.96
N VAL A 350 -1.82 18.64 -4.67
CA VAL A 350 -2.55 19.20 -5.80
C VAL A 350 -4.01 18.83 -5.66
N ILE A 351 -4.90 19.80 -5.77
CA ILE A 351 -6.33 19.55 -5.85
C ILE A 351 -6.89 20.08 -7.17
N ALA A 352 -7.98 19.52 -7.67
CA ALA A 352 -8.77 20.13 -8.74
C ALA A 352 -10.21 20.34 -8.29
N VAL A 353 -10.77 21.51 -8.62
CA VAL A 353 -12.17 21.83 -8.41
C VAL A 353 -12.89 21.60 -9.73
N THR A 354 -13.88 20.71 -9.73
CA THR A 354 -14.53 20.18 -10.93
C THR A 354 -16.05 20.28 -10.85
N ASP A 355 -16.56 21.46 -10.46
CA ASP A 355 -18.00 21.69 -10.34
C ASP A 355 -18.78 21.28 -11.62
N HIS A 356 -19.97 20.72 -11.43
CA HIS A 356 -20.85 20.32 -12.53
C HIS A 356 -21.24 21.51 -13.42
N ASP A 357 -20.82 21.45 -14.69
CA ASP A 357 -21.13 22.43 -15.74
C ASP A 357 -20.92 23.90 -15.30
N HIS A 358 -19.95 24.14 -14.40
CA HIS A 358 -19.69 25.45 -13.78
C HIS A 358 -18.20 25.69 -13.55
N LEU A 359 -17.70 26.89 -13.91
CA LEU A 359 -16.29 27.30 -13.74
C LEU A 359 -16.09 28.57 -12.92
N GLU A 360 -17.14 29.38 -12.73
CA GLU A 360 -16.97 30.74 -12.21
C GLU A 360 -16.53 30.77 -10.74
N THR A 361 -16.92 29.76 -9.95
CA THR A 361 -16.48 29.65 -8.55
C THR A 361 -14.95 29.50 -8.45
N VAL A 362 -14.36 28.56 -9.20
CA VAL A 362 -12.89 28.39 -9.19
C VAL A 362 -12.17 29.53 -9.91
N ARG A 363 -12.76 30.12 -10.97
CA ARG A 363 -12.21 31.30 -11.64
C ARG A 363 -12.08 32.48 -10.68
N ALA A 364 -13.16 32.82 -9.97
CA ALA A 364 -13.19 33.93 -9.03
C ALA A 364 -12.21 33.71 -7.87
N TRP A 365 -12.16 32.48 -7.35
CA TRP A 365 -11.22 32.14 -6.28
C TRP A 365 -9.77 32.28 -6.73
N LYS A 366 -9.41 31.81 -7.93
CA LYS A 366 -8.05 31.94 -8.49
C LYS A 366 -7.63 33.38 -8.72
N LEU A 367 -8.55 34.24 -9.17
CA LEU A 367 -8.28 35.68 -9.32
C LEU A 367 -7.96 36.34 -7.97
N ALA A 368 -8.59 35.88 -6.89
CA ALA A 368 -8.34 36.37 -5.54
C ALA A 368 -7.09 35.75 -4.88
N HIS A 369 -6.60 34.61 -5.37
CA HIS A 369 -5.50 33.82 -4.80
C HIS A 369 -4.44 33.46 -5.86
N PRO A 370 -3.62 34.42 -6.31
CA PRO A 370 -2.67 34.22 -7.40
C PRO A 370 -1.56 33.19 -7.11
N ASP A 371 -1.20 33.00 -5.83
CA ASP A 371 -0.19 32.03 -5.38
C ASP A 371 -0.80 30.66 -4.98
N ASP A 372 -2.09 30.45 -5.27
CA ASP A 372 -2.89 29.39 -4.65
C ASP A 372 -2.89 29.47 -3.11
N GLY A 373 -3.47 28.48 -2.44
CA GLY A 373 -3.55 28.42 -0.98
C GLY A 373 -2.21 28.10 -0.28
N GLY A 374 -1.09 28.48 -0.89
CA GLY A 374 0.27 28.23 -0.43
C GLY A 374 0.85 26.90 -0.94
N ASP A 375 0.98 25.92 -0.04
CA ASP A 375 1.67 24.64 -0.31
C ASP A 375 0.83 23.57 -1.00
N VAL A 376 -0.42 23.90 -1.34
CA VAL A 376 -1.37 23.08 -2.08
C VAL A 376 -1.78 23.83 -3.35
N ALA A 377 -1.43 23.29 -4.51
CA ALA A 377 -1.82 23.86 -5.79
C ALA A 377 -3.27 23.52 -6.13
N VAL A 378 -4.01 24.47 -6.71
CA VAL A 378 -5.40 24.28 -7.12
C VAL A 378 -5.47 24.29 -8.64
N ILE A 379 -6.06 23.28 -9.27
CA ILE A 379 -6.27 23.20 -10.71
C ILE A 379 -7.73 23.56 -10.99
N PRO A 380 -8.01 24.60 -11.81
CA PRO A 380 -9.35 24.82 -12.31
C PRO A 380 -9.77 23.63 -13.19
N GLY A 381 -11.00 23.16 -13.01
CA GLY A 381 -11.57 22.10 -13.83
C GLY A 381 -13.09 22.22 -13.88
N VAL A 382 -13.70 21.42 -14.75
CA VAL A 382 -15.16 21.34 -14.88
C VAL A 382 -15.56 19.89 -15.13
N GLU A 383 -16.61 19.44 -14.46
CA GLU A 383 -17.26 18.18 -14.77
C GLU A 383 -18.45 18.41 -15.70
N LEU A 384 -18.34 17.97 -16.96
CA LEU A 384 -19.35 18.19 -17.98
C LEU A 384 -20.35 17.04 -18.02
N THR A 385 -21.64 17.38 -17.96
CA THR A 385 -22.74 16.40 -18.00
C THR A 385 -23.02 15.96 -19.44
N ALA A 386 -22.72 14.70 -19.77
CA ALA A 386 -22.95 14.16 -21.10
C ALA A 386 -24.42 13.75 -21.35
N ARG A 387 -24.74 13.45 -22.61
CA ARG A 387 -26.06 12.94 -23.02
C ARG A 387 -26.49 11.74 -22.18
N GLY A 388 -27.71 11.79 -21.67
CA GLY A 388 -28.26 10.78 -20.75
C GLY A 388 -28.10 11.15 -19.27
N ARG A 389 -27.32 12.21 -18.95
CA ARG A 389 -27.19 12.82 -17.59
C ARG A 389 -26.66 11.88 -16.50
N ILE A 390 -26.10 10.74 -16.89
CA ILE A 390 -25.53 9.72 -15.99
C ILE A 390 -24.06 9.43 -16.31
N VAL A 391 -23.48 10.20 -17.23
CA VAL A 391 -22.12 10.07 -17.73
C VAL A 391 -21.51 11.45 -17.68
N HIS A 392 -20.30 11.52 -17.15
CA HIS A 392 -19.62 12.78 -16.97
C HIS A 392 -18.19 12.71 -17.50
N LEU A 393 -17.65 13.88 -17.86
CA LEU A 393 -16.30 14.05 -18.36
C LEU A 393 -15.67 15.24 -17.65
N ALA A 394 -14.58 15.04 -16.94
CA ALA A 394 -13.83 16.16 -16.37
C ALA A 394 -12.82 16.70 -17.37
N VAL A 395 -12.73 18.03 -17.45
CA VAL A 395 -11.68 18.74 -18.19
C VAL A 395 -10.94 19.63 -17.21
N LEU A 396 -9.64 19.38 -17.04
CA LEU A 396 -8.76 20.11 -16.12
C LEU A 396 -7.92 21.12 -16.90
N PHE A 397 -7.66 22.29 -16.32
CA PHE A 397 -6.94 23.42 -16.93
C PHE A 397 -5.64 23.74 -16.14
N PRO A 398 -4.65 22.83 -16.12
CA PRO A 398 -3.42 23.04 -15.36
C PRO A 398 -2.59 24.20 -15.92
N GLY A 399 -2.19 25.13 -15.04
CA GLY A 399 -1.34 26.26 -15.41
C GLY A 399 -2.00 27.31 -16.31
N MET A 400 -3.31 27.22 -16.54
CA MET A 400 -4.06 28.20 -17.33
C MET A 400 -4.35 29.45 -16.49
N ASP A 401 -4.13 30.63 -17.07
CA ASP A 401 -4.52 31.89 -16.44
C ASP A 401 -6.06 31.93 -16.24
N PRO A 402 -6.55 32.35 -15.07
CA PRO A 402 -8.00 32.46 -14.82
C PRO A 402 -8.75 33.33 -15.84
N ALA A 403 -8.09 34.31 -16.47
CA ALA A 403 -8.67 35.13 -17.53
C ALA A 403 -8.92 34.35 -18.83
N ASP A 404 -8.12 33.30 -19.07
CA ASP A 404 -8.14 32.47 -20.28
C ASP A 404 -9.04 31.23 -20.14
N LEU A 405 -9.51 30.91 -18.93
CA LEU A 405 -10.44 29.81 -18.71
C LEU A 405 -11.70 29.97 -19.59
N PRO A 406 -12.26 28.89 -20.16
CA PRO A 406 -13.38 28.96 -21.10
C PRO A 406 -14.55 29.79 -20.57
N LYS A 407 -14.97 30.81 -21.32
CA LYS A 407 -16.11 31.67 -20.96
C LYS A 407 -17.47 31.04 -21.24
N THR A 408 -17.48 30.02 -22.10
CA THR A 408 -18.68 29.26 -22.46
C THR A 408 -18.37 27.77 -22.39
N LEU A 409 -19.31 27.02 -21.84
CA LEU A 409 -19.22 25.57 -21.69
C LEU A 409 -20.20 24.87 -22.65
N PRO A 410 -19.89 23.64 -23.09
CA PRO A 410 -20.87 22.80 -23.77
C PRO A 410 -22.17 22.68 -22.95
N LYS A 411 -23.31 22.59 -23.64
CA LYS A 411 -24.60 22.47 -22.94
C LYS A 411 -24.70 21.10 -22.26
N PRO A 412 -25.31 21.01 -21.06
CA PRO A 412 -25.60 19.73 -20.44
C PRO A 412 -26.41 18.83 -21.37
N GLY A 413 -25.99 17.57 -21.49
CA GLY A 413 -26.60 16.60 -22.42
C GLY A 413 -25.94 16.53 -23.80
N THR A 414 -24.83 17.23 -24.03
CA THR A 414 -24.00 17.11 -25.24
C THR A 414 -23.43 15.67 -25.37
N PRO A 415 -23.31 15.08 -26.57
CA PRO A 415 -22.70 13.76 -26.75
C PRO A 415 -21.28 13.67 -26.18
N LEU A 416 -20.93 12.55 -25.56
CA LEU A 416 -19.62 12.35 -24.93
C LEU A 416 -18.44 12.59 -25.89
N SER A 417 -18.56 12.11 -27.14
CA SER A 417 -17.55 12.33 -28.18
C SER A 417 -17.29 13.82 -28.44
N ASP A 418 -18.33 14.65 -28.43
CA ASP A 418 -18.24 16.08 -28.68
C ASP A 418 -17.65 16.82 -27.48
N LEU A 419 -17.96 16.37 -26.26
CA LEU A 419 -17.30 16.85 -25.05
C LEU A 419 -15.79 16.55 -25.05
N VAL A 420 -15.41 15.34 -25.48
CA VAL A 420 -13.98 14.98 -25.60
C VAL A 420 -13.31 15.81 -26.69
N ARG A 421 -13.93 16.01 -27.85
CA ARG A 421 -13.42 16.90 -28.92
C ARG A 421 -13.21 18.31 -28.39
N TRP A 422 -14.19 18.85 -27.67
CA TRP A 422 -14.12 20.19 -27.08
C TRP A 422 -12.96 20.30 -26.09
N GLY A 423 -12.86 19.39 -25.12
CA GLY A 423 -11.78 19.42 -24.13
C GLY A 423 -10.39 19.28 -24.75
N ARG A 424 -10.24 18.40 -25.75
CA ARG A 424 -8.96 18.19 -26.45
C ARG A 424 -8.56 19.35 -27.38
N ALA A 425 -9.51 20.19 -27.78
CA ALA A 425 -9.21 21.39 -28.58
C ALA A 425 -8.57 22.51 -27.74
N ILE A 426 -8.67 22.42 -26.40
CA ILE A 426 -8.12 23.42 -25.48
C ILE A 426 -6.64 23.08 -25.20
N PRO A 427 -5.68 23.97 -25.54
CA PRO A 427 -4.27 23.71 -25.31
C PRO A 427 -3.96 23.49 -23.83
N GLY A 428 -3.20 22.44 -23.53
CA GLY A 428 -2.76 22.13 -22.17
C GLY A 428 -3.80 21.43 -21.29
N ALA A 429 -5.07 21.39 -21.70
CA ALA A 429 -6.12 20.72 -20.95
C ALA A 429 -5.87 19.21 -20.80
N VAL A 430 -6.37 18.64 -19.70
CA VAL A 430 -6.35 17.20 -19.46
C VAL A 430 -7.79 16.70 -19.42
N VAL A 431 -8.12 15.75 -20.29
CA VAL A 431 -9.47 15.18 -20.42
C VAL A 431 -9.54 13.85 -19.68
N VAL A 432 -10.48 13.75 -18.74
CA VAL A 432 -10.62 12.59 -17.85
C VAL A 432 -12.04 12.03 -17.94
N LEU A 433 -12.13 10.72 -18.20
CA LEU A 433 -13.39 9.99 -18.00
C LEU A 433 -13.54 9.67 -16.50
N VAL A 434 -14.36 10.47 -15.82
CA VAL A 434 -14.61 10.37 -14.38
C VAL A 434 -15.75 9.39 -14.07
N HIS A 435 -15.71 8.82 -12.86
CA HIS A 435 -16.60 7.76 -12.34
C HIS A 435 -17.36 6.94 -13.41
N PRO A 436 -16.65 6.18 -14.27
CA PRO A 436 -17.24 5.59 -15.46
C PRO A 436 -18.43 4.69 -15.15
N HIS A 437 -19.58 4.97 -15.78
CA HIS A 437 -20.84 4.30 -15.48
C HIS A 437 -20.74 2.76 -15.62
N PRO A 438 -21.10 1.96 -14.59
CA PRO A 438 -20.78 0.53 -14.49
C PRO A 438 -21.14 -0.34 -15.70
N ILE A 439 -22.22 0.02 -16.42
CA ILE A 439 -22.75 -0.72 -17.56
C ILE A 439 -22.21 -0.18 -18.90
N LEU A 440 -21.96 1.13 -19.00
CA LEU A 440 -21.78 1.81 -20.30
C LEU A 440 -20.31 2.00 -20.66
N TRP A 441 -19.42 2.09 -19.67
CA TRP A 441 -18.03 2.51 -19.86
C TRP A 441 -17.27 1.70 -20.93
N LYS A 442 -17.53 0.38 -21.04
CA LYS A 442 -16.87 -0.49 -22.04
C LYS A 442 -17.19 -0.07 -23.47
N ARG A 443 -18.47 0.17 -23.73
CA ARG A 443 -18.97 0.60 -25.05
C ARG A 443 -18.51 2.01 -25.37
N GLN A 444 -18.51 2.89 -24.37
CA GLN A 444 -18.05 4.27 -24.51
C GLN A 444 -16.56 4.34 -24.86
N LEU A 445 -15.70 3.63 -24.12
CA LEU A 445 -14.27 3.58 -24.43
C LEU A 445 -13.99 2.96 -25.80
N ALA A 446 -14.72 1.90 -26.17
CA ALA A 446 -14.58 1.28 -27.50
C ALA A 446 -14.95 2.26 -28.62
N GLY A 447 -16.12 2.92 -28.51
CA GLY A 447 -16.54 3.92 -29.51
C GLY A 447 -15.60 5.13 -29.59
N LEU A 448 -15.15 5.65 -28.45
CA LEU A 448 -14.14 6.71 -28.42
C LEU A 448 -12.81 6.26 -29.04
N ALA A 449 -12.40 5.00 -28.86
CA ALA A 449 -11.20 4.46 -29.49
C ALA A 449 -11.34 4.33 -31.02
N GLU A 450 -12.49 3.88 -31.50
CA GLU A 450 -12.81 3.78 -32.93
C GLU A 450 -12.78 5.17 -33.61
N GLU A 451 -13.22 6.21 -32.91
CA GLU A 451 -13.20 7.59 -33.40
C GLU A 451 -11.86 8.32 -33.17
N GLY A 452 -10.86 7.70 -32.52
CA GLY A 452 -9.58 8.35 -32.19
C GLY A 452 -9.68 9.39 -31.05
N LEU A 453 -10.76 9.37 -30.29
CA LEU A 453 -11.13 10.31 -29.23
C LEU A 453 -10.96 9.72 -27.83
N LEU A 454 -9.93 8.89 -27.61
CA LEU A 454 -9.62 8.45 -26.26
C LEU A 454 -9.27 9.66 -25.35
N PRO A 455 -9.73 9.66 -24.08
CA PRO A 455 -9.35 10.66 -23.10
C PRO A 455 -7.87 10.51 -22.70
N ASP A 456 -7.33 11.47 -21.94
CA ASP A 456 -5.99 11.36 -21.38
C ASP A 456 -5.94 10.36 -20.23
N ALA A 457 -6.99 10.34 -19.41
CA ALA A 457 -7.05 9.52 -18.23
C ALA A 457 -8.47 8.99 -17.96
N ILE A 458 -8.52 8.02 -17.05
CA ILE A 458 -9.76 7.42 -16.56
C ILE A 458 -9.67 7.24 -15.06
N GLU A 459 -10.75 7.58 -14.36
CA GLU A 459 -10.86 7.26 -12.95
C GLU A 459 -11.06 5.76 -12.76
N THR A 460 -10.17 5.15 -11.98
CA THR A 460 -10.23 3.71 -11.67
C THR A 460 -10.51 3.44 -10.21
N ARG A 461 -10.54 4.49 -9.39
CA ARG A 461 -10.83 4.53 -7.95
C ARG A 461 -11.68 5.76 -7.67
N PHE A 462 -12.92 5.55 -7.25
CA PHE A 462 -13.92 6.59 -6.96
C PHE A 462 -15.05 5.97 -6.11
N PRO A 463 -15.96 6.76 -5.53
CA PRO A 463 -17.05 6.24 -4.69
C PRO A 463 -17.97 5.24 -5.42
N LEU A 464 -18.67 4.39 -4.64
CA LEU A 464 -19.71 3.44 -5.07
C LEU A 464 -19.28 2.26 -5.97
N VAL A 465 -18.18 2.38 -6.72
CA VAL A 465 -17.53 1.23 -7.36
C VAL A 465 -16.54 0.67 -6.34
N GLY A 466 -16.82 -0.52 -5.80
CA GLY A 466 -15.94 -1.18 -4.81
C GLY A 466 -14.46 -1.08 -5.22
N TRP A 467 -13.56 -0.98 -4.24
CA TRP A 467 -12.23 -0.33 -4.38
C TRP A 467 -11.27 -0.91 -5.42
N ARG A 468 -11.62 -1.94 -6.17
CA ARG A 468 -10.87 -2.36 -7.36
C ARG A 468 -11.84 -2.81 -8.45
N ASN A 469 -11.71 -2.18 -9.62
CA ASN A 469 -12.33 -2.66 -10.85
C ASN A 469 -11.23 -3.13 -11.81
N PRO A 470 -10.77 -4.40 -11.71
CA PRO A 470 -9.70 -4.91 -12.57
C PRO A 470 -10.06 -4.88 -14.05
N ALA A 471 -11.35 -4.82 -14.40
CA ALA A 471 -11.75 -4.64 -15.79
C ALA A 471 -11.43 -3.22 -16.28
N LEU A 472 -11.63 -2.21 -15.44
CA LEU A 472 -11.33 -0.81 -15.73
C LEU A 472 -9.82 -0.57 -15.78
N GLU A 473 -9.05 -1.14 -14.86
CA GLU A 473 -7.57 -1.11 -14.91
C GLU A 473 -7.01 -1.78 -16.16
N ARG A 474 -7.53 -2.97 -16.51
CA ARG A 474 -7.14 -3.66 -17.75
C ARG A 474 -7.52 -2.86 -18.99
N ALA A 475 -8.66 -2.17 -18.97
CA ALA A 475 -9.05 -1.29 -20.04
C ALA A 475 -8.12 -0.06 -20.15
N ALA A 476 -7.79 0.57 -19.02
CA ALA A 476 -6.82 1.66 -18.99
C ALA A 476 -5.46 1.22 -19.57
N ALA A 477 -4.96 0.04 -19.17
CA ALA A 477 -3.74 -0.52 -19.74
C ALA A 477 -3.86 -0.83 -21.25
N ARG A 478 -4.98 -1.44 -21.67
CA ARG A 478 -5.27 -1.77 -23.08
C ARG A 478 -5.31 -0.52 -23.96
N TYR A 479 -6.00 0.53 -23.52
CA TYR A 479 -6.18 1.79 -24.25
C TYR A 479 -5.07 2.82 -23.96
N ARG A 480 -4.07 2.45 -23.15
CA ARG A 480 -2.95 3.33 -22.75
C ARG A 480 -3.43 4.64 -22.14
N LEU A 481 -4.36 4.57 -21.18
CA LEU A 481 -4.88 5.70 -20.42
C LEU A 481 -4.17 5.82 -19.07
N ALA A 482 -4.02 7.04 -18.56
CA ALA A 482 -3.57 7.24 -17.19
C ALA A 482 -4.68 6.80 -16.21
N THR A 483 -4.30 6.23 -15.07
CA THR A 483 -5.25 5.88 -14.02
C THR A 483 -5.28 6.97 -12.96
N LEU A 484 -6.47 7.46 -12.63
CA LEU A 484 -6.68 8.46 -11.58
C LEU A 484 -7.56 7.91 -10.47
N GLY A 485 -7.32 8.41 -9.26
CA GLY A 485 -8.23 8.30 -8.13
C GLY A 485 -8.79 9.67 -7.81
N GLY A 486 -10.10 9.74 -7.60
CA GLY A 486 -10.83 10.95 -7.26
C GLY A 486 -11.95 10.64 -6.27
N SER A 487 -12.07 11.43 -5.21
CA SER A 487 -13.03 11.14 -4.12
C SER A 487 -14.46 11.56 -4.43
N ASP A 488 -14.68 12.30 -5.51
CA ASP A 488 -15.99 12.84 -5.90
C ASP A 488 -16.64 13.53 -4.67
N ALA A 489 -15.85 14.40 -4.04
CA ALA A 489 -16.17 14.92 -2.71
C ALA A 489 -17.13 16.10 -2.81
N HIS A 490 -18.29 15.94 -2.18
CA HIS A 490 -19.37 16.92 -2.14
C HIS A 490 -19.73 17.35 -0.72
N LEU A 491 -19.57 16.46 0.26
CA LEU A 491 -20.28 16.49 1.53
C LEU A 491 -19.42 16.96 2.69
N ALA A 492 -18.17 16.51 2.77
CA ALA A 492 -17.32 16.75 3.93
C ALA A 492 -15.83 16.77 3.60
N PRO A 493 -15.03 17.62 4.28
CA PRO A 493 -13.56 17.57 4.27
C PRO A 493 -12.97 16.16 4.42
N GLY A 494 -13.60 15.31 5.22
CA GLY A 494 -13.16 13.92 5.44
C GLY A 494 -13.33 12.96 4.26
N GLN A 495 -14.02 13.35 3.17
CA GLN A 495 -14.03 12.60 1.91
C GLN A 495 -12.72 12.76 1.14
N LEU A 496 -12.10 13.94 1.26
CA LEU A 496 -10.83 14.21 0.63
C LEU A 496 -9.79 13.21 1.12
N GLY A 497 -9.06 12.63 0.18
CA GLY A 497 -8.09 11.61 0.48
C GLY A 497 -8.64 10.20 0.31
N GLY A 498 -9.96 9.99 0.37
CA GLY A 498 -10.63 8.69 0.21
C GLY A 498 -10.24 7.93 -1.07
N HIS A 499 -10.03 8.68 -2.15
CA HIS A 499 -9.52 8.17 -3.41
C HIS A 499 -8.58 9.23 -4.00
N VAL A 500 -7.30 8.90 -4.19
CA VAL A 500 -6.28 9.87 -4.62
C VAL A 500 -5.47 9.35 -5.79
N THR A 501 -4.90 10.29 -6.53
CA THR A 501 -3.91 10.04 -7.56
C THR A 501 -2.50 10.23 -6.99
N VAL A 502 -1.69 9.18 -6.98
CA VAL A 502 -0.26 9.27 -6.65
C VAL A 502 0.54 9.53 -7.92
N PHE A 503 1.47 10.50 -7.87
CA PHE A 503 2.32 10.87 -9.01
C PHE A 503 3.77 11.18 -8.56
N PRO A 504 4.79 10.97 -9.41
CA PRO A 504 6.16 11.40 -9.13
C PRO A 504 6.32 12.91 -9.23
N GLY A 505 7.07 13.52 -8.31
CA GLY A 505 7.25 14.98 -8.21
C GLY A 505 6.34 15.63 -7.18
N GLU A 506 6.25 16.96 -7.22
CA GLU A 506 5.50 17.77 -6.23
C GLU A 506 4.61 18.83 -6.87
N THR A 507 4.83 19.16 -8.15
CA THR A 507 4.17 20.28 -8.83
C THR A 507 3.01 19.83 -9.72
N VAL A 508 2.20 20.80 -10.17
CA VAL A 508 1.17 20.58 -11.20
C VAL A 508 1.79 20.06 -12.50
N ASP A 509 2.96 20.57 -12.90
CA ASP A 509 3.66 20.13 -14.12
C ASP A 509 4.12 18.67 -14.00
N ASP A 510 4.60 18.27 -12.83
CA ASP A 510 4.97 16.88 -12.56
C ASP A 510 3.76 15.94 -12.67
N LEU A 511 2.61 16.37 -12.13
CA LEU A 511 1.34 15.64 -12.25
C LEU A 511 0.92 15.52 -13.72
N VAL A 512 0.88 16.62 -14.47
CA VAL A 512 0.49 16.61 -15.89
C VAL A 512 1.43 15.72 -16.70
N ARG A 513 2.73 15.81 -16.45
CA ARG A 513 3.73 14.92 -17.07
C ARG A 513 3.48 13.47 -16.71
N ALA A 514 3.20 13.16 -15.45
CA ALA A 514 2.88 11.81 -15.00
C ALA A 514 1.60 11.27 -15.65
N ILE A 515 0.57 12.11 -15.85
CA ILE A 515 -0.66 11.73 -16.56
C ILE A 515 -0.36 11.41 -18.01
N ARG A 516 0.38 12.29 -18.71
CA ARG A 516 0.75 12.09 -20.13
C ARG A 516 1.62 10.85 -20.34
N GLU A 517 2.55 10.59 -19.42
CA GLU A 517 3.45 9.44 -19.47
C GLU A 517 2.88 8.17 -18.81
N ARG A 518 1.63 8.21 -18.32
CA ARG A 518 0.94 7.09 -17.65
C ARG A 518 1.66 6.55 -16.42
N ARG A 519 2.31 7.45 -15.66
CA ARG A 519 3.02 7.17 -14.41
C ARG A 519 2.20 7.48 -13.16
N THR A 520 0.93 7.84 -13.31
CA THR A 520 0.01 8.02 -12.18
C THR A 520 -0.51 6.68 -11.68
N ARG A 521 -0.88 6.64 -10.39
CA ARG A 521 -1.54 5.49 -9.79
C ARG A 521 -2.72 5.94 -8.95
N ALA A 522 -3.88 5.36 -9.23
CA ALA A 522 -5.08 5.54 -8.41
C ALA A 522 -5.00 4.69 -7.13
N VAL A 523 -5.24 5.30 -5.97
CA VAL A 523 -5.21 4.63 -4.66
C VAL A 523 -6.51 4.92 -3.93
N SER A 524 -7.11 3.90 -3.29
CA SER A 524 -8.28 4.05 -2.42
C SER A 524 -7.94 3.82 -0.98
N THR A 525 -8.74 4.43 -0.12
CA THR A 525 -8.32 4.72 1.22
C THR A 525 -9.52 4.70 2.13
N PRO A 526 -9.34 4.32 3.40
CA PRO A 526 -10.44 4.31 4.35
C PRO A 526 -10.92 5.74 4.55
N ALA A 527 -12.23 5.96 4.49
CA ALA A 527 -12.82 7.23 4.84
C ALA A 527 -12.41 7.62 6.27
N ALA A 528 -12.02 8.88 6.47
CA ALA A 528 -11.59 9.39 7.78
C ALA A 528 -12.74 9.35 8.81
N ALA A 529 -13.99 9.38 8.34
CA ALA A 529 -15.21 9.24 9.14
C ALA A 529 -16.38 8.76 8.29
N ALA A 530 -17.40 8.17 8.92
CA ALA A 530 -18.66 7.86 8.25
C ALA A 530 -19.53 9.12 8.18
N ILE A 531 -19.93 9.53 6.98
CA ILE A 531 -20.83 10.66 6.79
C ILE A 531 -22.25 10.23 7.15
N PRO A 532 -22.97 10.97 8.01
CA PRO A 532 -24.34 10.62 8.38
C PRO A 532 -25.26 10.58 7.16
N ALA A 533 -26.20 9.62 7.13
CA ALA A 533 -27.18 9.50 6.04
C ALA A 533 -28.04 10.76 5.85
N SER A 534 -28.26 11.53 6.92
CA SER A 534 -28.95 12.82 6.87
C SER A 534 -28.24 13.84 5.98
N VAL A 535 -26.90 13.86 5.97
CA VAL A 535 -26.11 14.79 5.14
C VAL A 535 -26.28 14.45 3.66
N TYR A 536 -26.31 13.16 3.29
CA TYR A 536 -26.63 12.73 1.93
C TYR A 536 -28.03 13.15 1.48
N LEU A 537 -29.02 13.02 2.37
CA LEU A 537 -30.39 13.44 2.08
C LEU A 537 -30.47 14.95 1.84
N ILE A 538 -29.85 15.75 2.72
CA ILE A 538 -29.85 17.21 2.60
C ILE A 538 -29.13 17.65 1.31
N GLN A 539 -27.98 17.04 0.99
CA GLN A 539 -27.29 17.34 -0.27
C GLN A 539 -28.13 16.97 -1.51
N SER A 540 -28.86 15.86 -1.47
CA SER A 540 -29.76 15.50 -2.57
C SER A 540 -30.87 16.54 -2.78
N VAL A 541 -31.45 17.06 -1.69
CA VAL A 541 -32.46 18.13 -1.75
C VAL A 541 -31.83 19.45 -2.23
N TYR A 542 -30.64 19.78 -1.74
CA TYR A 542 -29.88 20.96 -2.18
C TYR A 542 -29.57 20.92 -3.68
N SER A 543 -29.12 19.76 -4.18
CA SER A 543 -28.84 19.52 -5.60
C SER A 543 -30.09 19.63 -6.46
N TRP A 544 -31.23 19.09 -5.98
CA TRP A 544 -32.53 19.20 -6.69
C TRP A 544 -33.02 20.65 -6.85
N LEU A 545 -32.66 21.54 -5.92
CA LEU A 545 -33.02 22.97 -5.97
C LEU A 545 -32.11 23.80 -6.89
N LEU A 546 -30.95 23.29 -7.33
CA LEU A 546 -30.00 24.03 -8.18
C LEU A 546 -30.60 24.62 -9.47
N PRO A 547 -31.42 23.89 -10.25
CA PRO A 547 -32.04 24.44 -11.47
C PRO A 547 -32.96 25.62 -11.19
N PHE A 548 -33.41 25.78 -9.94
CA PHE A 548 -34.38 26.77 -9.51
C PHE A 548 -33.75 27.92 -8.71
N ARG A 549 -32.41 28.00 -8.62
CA ARG A 549 -31.69 29.02 -7.82
C ARG A 549 -32.06 30.48 -8.14
N ALA A 550 -32.55 30.74 -9.35
CA ALA A 550 -32.97 32.07 -9.79
C ALA A 550 -34.39 32.46 -9.32
N LEU A 551 -35.16 31.53 -8.74
CA LEU A 551 -36.50 31.81 -8.23
C LEU A 551 -36.43 32.51 -6.84
N PRO A 552 -37.29 33.51 -6.58
CA PRO A 552 -37.35 34.17 -5.27
C PRO A 552 -37.61 33.17 -4.14
N GLY A 553 -36.83 33.27 -3.05
CA GLY A 553 -36.98 32.42 -1.86
C GLY A 553 -36.25 31.07 -1.92
N VAL A 554 -35.78 30.62 -3.08
CA VAL A 554 -34.99 29.37 -3.19
C VAL A 554 -33.59 29.53 -2.58
N GLU A 555 -32.94 30.67 -2.79
CA GLU A 555 -31.57 30.89 -2.29
C GLU A 555 -31.45 30.95 -0.75
N PRO A 556 -32.38 31.58 -0.01
CA PRO A 556 -32.43 31.45 1.44
C PRO A 556 -32.59 30.01 1.93
N ILE A 557 -33.45 29.21 1.28
CA ILE A 557 -33.67 27.79 1.62
C ILE A 557 -32.39 26.99 1.35
N ARG A 558 -31.73 27.20 0.21
CA ARG A 558 -30.45 26.55 -0.13
C ARG A 558 -29.36 26.90 0.87
N THR A 559 -29.28 28.16 1.31
CA THR A 559 -28.35 28.61 2.36
C THR A 559 -28.61 27.87 3.68
N GLN A 560 -29.88 27.73 4.08
CA GLN A 560 -30.25 27.01 5.30
C GLN A 560 -29.90 25.52 5.22
N LEU A 561 -30.25 24.83 4.13
CA LEU A 561 -29.92 23.41 3.91
C LEU A 561 -28.41 23.18 3.94
N LEU A 562 -27.65 24.10 3.34
CA LEU A 562 -26.20 24.03 3.32
C LEU A 562 -25.59 24.21 4.73
N GLU A 563 -26.14 25.10 5.55
CA GLU A 563 -25.72 25.25 6.95
C GLU A 563 -26.04 24.01 7.80
N GLU A 564 -27.27 23.47 7.68
CA GLU A 564 -27.68 22.25 8.38
C GLU A 564 -26.81 21.04 8.00
N ALA A 565 -26.49 20.91 6.71
CA ALA A 565 -25.63 19.83 6.22
C ALA A 565 -24.19 19.98 6.72
N ARG A 566 -23.66 21.21 6.78
CA ARG A 566 -22.32 21.48 7.33
C ARG A 566 -22.23 21.13 8.81
N ILE A 567 -23.21 21.53 9.61
CA ILE A 567 -23.28 21.18 11.04
C ILE A 567 -23.29 19.65 11.21
N GLY A 568 -24.11 18.95 10.42
CA GLY A 568 -24.17 17.48 10.44
C GLY A 568 -22.87 16.81 10.01
N ALA A 569 -22.17 17.37 9.03
CA ALA A 569 -20.89 16.86 8.54
C ALA A 569 -19.74 17.11 9.53
N GLU A 570 -19.66 18.28 10.15
CA GLU A 570 -18.63 18.61 11.15
C GLU A 570 -18.76 17.78 12.43
N ALA A 571 -19.99 17.51 12.89
CA ALA A 571 -20.24 16.67 14.06
C ALA A 571 -19.73 15.23 13.89
N ALA A 572 -19.54 14.77 12.64
CA ALA A 572 -19.07 13.43 12.31
C ALA A 572 -17.54 13.30 12.24
N VAL A 573 -16.79 14.41 12.20
CA VAL A 573 -15.32 14.40 12.13
C VAL A 573 -14.75 14.18 13.54
N PRO A 574 -13.91 13.14 13.78
CA PRO A 574 -13.25 12.98 15.08
C PRO A 574 -12.40 14.21 15.38
N LYS A 575 -12.65 14.87 16.52
CA LYS A 575 -11.77 15.94 16.99
C LYS A 575 -10.34 15.38 17.13
N PRO A 576 -9.30 16.06 16.60
CA PRO A 576 -7.93 15.60 16.79
C PRO A 576 -7.64 15.48 18.28
N ALA A 577 -6.99 14.38 18.67
CA ALA A 577 -6.56 14.19 20.04
C ALA A 577 -5.46 15.21 20.38
N GLY A 578 -5.85 16.30 21.04
CA GLY A 578 -4.94 17.15 21.81
C GLY A 578 -4.97 18.64 21.49
N VAL A 579 -5.89 19.38 22.11
CA VAL A 579 -5.65 20.71 22.72
C VAL A 579 -6.59 20.85 23.92
N ALA A 580 -6.29 20.14 24.99
CA ALA A 580 -6.94 20.31 26.30
C ALA A 580 -5.89 20.30 27.42
N ALA A 581 -4.71 20.89 27.16
CA ALA A 581 -3.61 20.99 28.11
C ALA A 581 -3.18 22.43 28.42
N GLU A 582 -3.89 23.46 27.93
CA GLU A 582 -3.45 24.86 28.11
C GLU A 582 -4.50 25.80 28.74
N ILE A 583 -5.50 25.25 29.43
CA ILE A 583 -6.45 26.03 30.24
C ILE A 583 -6.32 25.73 31.75
N ALA A 584 -5.42 24.82 32.16
CA ALA A 584 -5.21 24.46 33.57
C ALA A 584 -3.90 24.99 34.18
N ALA A 585 -3.20 25.91 33.50
CA ALA A 585 -1.97 26.56 34.02
C ALA A 585 -2.18 28.07 34.14
N GLY A 586 -3.15 28.46 34.97
CA GLY A 586 -3.54 29.85 35.17
C GLY A 586 -3.86 30.16 36.63
N GLU A 587 -3.00 29.76 37.57
CA GLU A 587 -2.99 30.33 38.92
C GLU A 587 -1.55 30.62 39.37
N PRO A 588 -1.19 31.89 39.61
CA PRO A 588 0.13 32.24 40.13
C PRO A 588 0.14 32.02 41.65
N SER A 589 0.83 30.98 42.12
CA SER A 589 1.07 30.82 43.56
C SER A 589 2.08 31.87 44.02
N ARG A 590 1.60 32.76 44.91
CA ARG A 590 2.41 33.74 45.64
C ARG A 590 3.52 33.04 46.43
N ARG A 591 4.74 33.59 46.37
CA ARG A 591 5.81 33.37 47.35
C ARG A 591 5.35 33.86 48.73
N VAL A 592 5.54 33.06 49.78
CA VAL A 592 5.99 33.52 51.12
C VAL A 592 6.70 32.34 51.81
N VAL A 593 7.97 32.59 52.15
CA VAL A 593 8.87 32.00 53.19
C VAL A 593 8.85 30.50 53.42
#